data_AF-A0A345NYC6-F1
#
_entry.id   AF-A0A345NYC6-F1
#
_cell.length_a   1.000
_cell.length_b   1.000
_cell.length_c   1.000
_cell.angle_alpha   90.00
_cell.angle_beta   90.00
_cell.angle_gamma   90.00
#
_symmetry.space_group_name_H-M   'P 1'
#
loop_
_entity.id
_entity.type
_entity.pdbx_description
1 polymer ?
#
loop_
_entity_poly.entity_id
_entity_poly.type
_entity_poly.pdbx_seq_one_letter_code
_entity_poly.pdbx_strand_id
1 'polypeptide(L)'
;MSTVVIIIFLLSITIIGPLLLNWIYYLKAPWDFLAVGYDLPNLLGYYGAVLTFLGTMSLGIVTVYQNYVSHQKTVEINRLTLELQKKSMAIAEQRYEKEQLNEIKKNTPKFEIKNKGSNGSYMNLQAELKNVSSIIVSGIKSISFEVFDEKDSIILTSQKVKNKETSLPPAESTTIEFHNEQLRPNEFNVGYGGKTHVGLKNLTMVWSFQCEDQFEITHYFKAKLHIEDSEIFVGHNWNVQKVG
;
A
#
# COMPACT_ATOMS: atom_id res chain seq x y z
N MET A 1 -14.74 -26.11 -49.87
CA MET A 1 -13.92 -26.00 -51.10
C MET A 1 -12.69 -25.19 -50.78
N SER A 2 -11.50 -25.75 -50.98
CA SER A 2 -10.23 -25.10 -50.61
C SER A 2 -10.06 -23.80 -51.41
N THR A 3 -9.62 -22.72 -50.77
CA THR A 3 -9.28 -21.43 -51.40
C THR A 3 -8.38 -21.61 -52.63
N VAL A 4 -7.55 -22.65 -52.61
CA VAL A 4 -6.71 -23.10 -53.72
C VAL A 4 -7.49 -23.45 -55.00
N VAL A 5 -8.64 -24.12 -54.87
CA VAL A 5 -9.48 -24.52 -56.03
C VAL A 5 -10.09 -23.29 -56.71
N ILE A 6 -10.50 -22.29 -55.92
CA ILE A 6 -11.07 -21.04 -56.42
C ILE A 6 -10.01 -20.22 -57.17
N ILE A 7 -8.78 -20.18 -56.64
CA ILE A 7 -7.65 -19.48 -57.28
C ILE A 7 -7.28 -20.14 -58.61
N ILE A 8 -7.19 -21.46 -58.66
CA ILE A 8 -6.90 -22.21 -59.91
C ILE A 8 -7.99 -21.94 -60.95
N PHE A 9 -9.26 -21.97 -60.54
CA PHE A 9 -10.39 -21.70 -61.43
C PHE A 9 -10.36 -20.27 -62.02
N LEU A 10 -10.06 -19.27 -61.18
CA LEU A 10 -9.91 -17.87 -61.64
C LEU A 10 -8.74 -17.72 -62.63
N LEU A 11 -7.59 -18.36 -62.35
CA LEU A 11 -6.44 -18.37 -63.26
C LEU A 11 -6.76 -19.07 -64.60
N SER A 12 -7.58 -20.12 -64.57
CA SER A 12 -8.05 -20.76 -65.80
C SER A 12 -8.95 -19.82 -66.61
N ILE A 13 -9.87 -19.08 -65.99
CA ILE A 13 -10.75 -18.13 -66.70
C ILE A 13 -9.94 -16.98 -67.33
N THR A 14 -8.91 -16.47 -66.65
CA THR A 14 -8.10 -15.36 -67.17
C THR A 14 -7.22 -15.75 -68.35
N ILE A 15 -6.73 -17.00 -68.41
CA ILE A 15 -5.88 -17.50 -69.50
C ILE A 15 -6.72 -18.08 -70.64
N ILE A 16 -7.73 -18.88 -70.33
CA ILE A 16 -8.52 -19.63 -71.31
C ILE A 16 -9.61 -18.74 -71.94
N GLY A 17 -10.16 -17.78 -71.21
CA GLY A 17 -11.22 -16.87 -71.70
C GLY A 17 -10.84 -16.10 -72.97
N PRO A 18 -9.69 -15.39 -73.00
CA PRO A 18 -9.24 -14.68 -74.21
C PRO A 18 -8.95 -15.62 -75.39
N LEU A 19 -8.44 -16.82 -75.13
CA LEU A 19 -8.16 -17.83 -76.16
C LEU A 19 -9.46 -18.36 -76.78
N LEU A 20 -10.49 -18.61 -75.96
CA LEU A 20 -11.82 -19.00 -76.44
C LEU A 20 -12.48 -17.88 -77.24
N LEU A 21 -12.41 -16.63 -76.77
CA LEU A 21 -12.94 -15.46 -77.49
C LEU A 21 -12.28 -15.29 -78.85
N ASN A 22 -10.95 -15.42 -78.91
CA ASN A 22 -10.19 -15.38 -80.16
C ASN A 22 -10.59 -16.50 -81.11
N TRP A 23 -10.75 -17.74 -80.61
CA TRP A 23 -11.14 -18.87 -81.45
C TRP A 23 -12.57 -18.72 -82.00
N ILE A 24 -13.53 -18.33 -81.14
CA ILE A 24 -14.93 -18.13 -81.53
C ILE A 24 -15.06 -17.03 -82.59
N TYR A 25 -14.23 -15.98 -82.53
CA TYR A 25 -14.25 -14.88 -83.49
C TYR A 25 -13.95 -15.32 -84.94
N TYR A 26 -13.08 -16.33 -85.13
CA TYR A 26 -12.73 -16.86 -86.46
C TYR A 26 -13.69 -17.95 -86.95
N LEU A 27 -14.66 -18.39 -86.14
CA LEU A 27 -15.69 -19.32 -86.60
C LEU A 27 -16.70 -18.58 -87.47
N LYS A 28 -16.99 -19.13 -88.67
CA LYS A 28 -17.99 -18.56 -89.57
C LYS A 28 -19.35 -18.59 -88.88
N ALA A 29 -19.92 -17.42 -88.61
CA ALA A 29 -21.23 -17.32 -87.97
C ALA A 29 -22.29 -18.02 -88.86
N PRO A 30 -23.08 -18.94 -88.31
CA PRO A 30 -24.08 -19.65 -89.10
C PRO A 30 -25.30 -18.78 -89.47
N TRP A 31 -25.49 -17.64 -88.80
CA TRP A 31 -26.63 -16.70 -88.98
C TRP A 31 -26.11 -15.26 -88.90
N ASP A 32 -26.63 -14.34 -89.73
CA ASP A 32 -26.18 -12.94 -89.80
C ASP A 32 -26.33 -12.17 -88.48
N PHE A 33 -27.27 -12.57 -87.61
CA PHE A 33 -27.44 -12.01 -86.27
C PHE A 33 -26.25 -12.27 -85.33
N LEU A 34 -25.50 -13.36 -85.56
CA LEU A 34 -24.32 -13.75 -84.78
C LEU A 34 -23.01 -13.24 -85.43
N ALA A 35 -23.10 -12.50 -86.53
CA ALA A 35 -21.93 -11.89 -87.15
C ALA A 35 -21.39 -10.78 -86.24
N VAL A 36 -20.14 -10.91 -85.81
CA VAL A 36 -19.50 -9.95 -84.90
C VAL A 36 -19.16 -8.69 -85.68
N GLY A 37 -19.84 -7.57 -85.37
CA GLY A 37 -19.60 -6.25 -85.99
C GLY A 37 -18.53 -5.40 -85.30
N TYR A 38 -17.81 -5.96 -84.32
CA TYR A 38 -16.78 -5.28 -83.54
C TYR A 38 -15.41 -5.87 -83.82
N ASP A 39 -14.38 -5.02 -83.94
CA ASP A 39 -13.01 -5.50 -84.09
C ASP A 39 -12.54 -6.31 -82.86
N LEU A 40 -11.90 -7.45 -83.11
CA LEU A 40 -11.37 -8.36 -82.10
C LEU A 40 -10.55 -7.67 -80.98
N PRO A 41 -9.66 -6.69 -81.25
CA PRO A 41 -8.94 -5.98 -80.19
C PRO A 41 -9.86 -5.20 -79.25
N ASN A 42 -10.95 -4.63 -79.76
CA ASN A 42 -11.92 -3.89 -78.94
C ASN A 42 -12.71 -4.83 -78.03
N LEU A 43 -13.06 -6.03 -78.52
CA LEU A 43 -13.76 -7.05 -77.73
C LEU A 43 -12.87 -7.60 -76.59
N LEU A 44 -11.60 -7.94 -76.90
CA LEU A 44 -10.64 -8.39 -75.88
C LEU A 44 -10.34 -7.28 -74.86
N GLY A 45 -10.20 -6.03 -75.32
CA GLY A 45 -10.00 -4.87 -74.46
C GLY A 45 -11.17 -4.65 -73.49
N TYR A 46 -12.41 -4.77 -73.95
CA TYR A 46 -13.60 -4.70 -73.09
C TYR A 46 -13.62 -5.81 -72.03
N TYR A 47 -13.32 -7.05 -72.40
CA TYR A 47 -13.24 -8.17 -71.45
C TYR A 47 -12.17 -7.92 -70.38
N GLY A 48 -10.98 -7.48 -70.78
CA GLY A 48 -9.90 -7.12 -69.85
C GLY A 48 -10.29 -5.99 -68.91
N ALA A 49 -10.99 -4.97 -69.40
CA ALA A 49 -11.48 -3.86 -68.59
C ALA A 49 -12.53 -4.31 -67.55
N VAL A 50 -13.50 -5.13 -67.95
CA VAL A 50 -14.54 -5.67 -67.04
C VAL A 50 -13.91 -6.57 -65.97
N LEU A 51 -12.97 -7.43 -66.36
CA LEU A 51 -12.25 -8.32 -65.43
C LEU A 51 -11.42 -7.51 -64.43
N THR A 52 -10.73 -6.47 -64.89
CA THR A 52 -9.96 -5.56 -64.03
C THR A 52 -10.89 -4.83 -63.06
N PHE A 53 -12.01 -4.30 -63.55
CA PHE A 53 -13.02 -3.65 -62.71
C PHE A 53 -13.54 -4.59 -61.62
N LEU A 54 -13.93 -5.82 -61.97
CA LEU A 54 -14.39 -6.83 -61.00
C LEU A 54 -13.31 -7.21 -59.98
N GLY A 55 -12.06 -7.32 -60.43
CA GLY A 55 -10.91 -7.58 -59.57
C GLY A 55 -10.70 -6.45 -58.56
N THR A 56 -10.65 -5.20 -59.04
CA THR A 56 -10.48 -4.00 -58.20
C THR A 56 -11.65 -3.81 -57.23
N MET A 57 -12.89 -4.01 -57.69
CA MET A 57 -14.07 -3.90 -56.84
C MET A 57 -14.07 -4.95 -55.72
N SER A 58 -13.73 -6.21 -56.05
CA SER A 58 -13.63 -7.28 -55.06
C SER A 58 -12.51 -7.00 -54.04
N LEU A 59 -11.36 -6.52 -54.51
CA LEU A 59 -10.24 -6.18 -53.64
C LEU A 59 -10.61 -5.03 -52.69
N GLY A 60 -11.30 -4.00 -53.18
CA GLY A 60 -11.79 -2.89 -52.36
C GLY A 60 -12.71 -3.36 -51.23
N ILE A 61 -13.65 -4.26 -51.51
CA ILE A 61 -14.55 -4.84 -50.49
C ILE A 61 -13.74 -5.60 -49.44
N VAL A 62 -12.79 -6.44 -49.86
CA VAL A 62 -11.93 -7.19 -48.94
C VAL A 62 -11.10 -6.27 -48.07
N THR A 63 -10.51 -5.22 -48.64
CA THR A 63 -9.72 -4.23 -47.90
C THR A 63 -10.56 -3.49 -46.87
N VAL A 64 -11.78 -3.06 -47.22
CA VAL A 64 -12.69 -2.40 -46.26
C VAL A 64 -13.05 -3.35 -45.12
N TYR A 65 -13.38 -4.61 -45.42
CA TYR A 65 -13.71 -5.60 -44.39
C TYR A 65 -12.52 -5.90 -43.46
N GLN A 66 -11.32 -6.08 -44.01
CA GLN A 66 -10.11 -6.29 -43.23
C GLN A 66 -9.79 -5.10 -42.32
N ASN A 67 -9.93 -3.87 -42.84
CA ASN A 67 -9.74 -2.65 -42.06
C ASN A 67 -10.74 -2.56 -40.91
N TYR A 68 -12.01 -2.88 -41.16
CA TYR A 68 -13.05 -2.89 -40.12
C TYR A 68 -12.73 -3.90 -39.00
N VAL A 69 -12.38 -5.14 -39.35
CA VAL A 69 -12.01 -6.17 -38.37
C VAL A 69 -10.75 -5.79 -37.60
N SER A 70 -9.75 -5.22 -38.28
CA SER A 70 -8.52 -4.74 -37.65
C SER A 70 -8.81 -3.65 -36.62
N HIS A 71 -9.62 -2.67 -36.99
CA HIS A 71 -10.03 -1.58 -36.10
C HIS A 71 -10.73 -2.09 -34.83
N GLN A 72 -11.65 -3.04 -34.97
CA GLN A 72 -12.34 -3.65 -33.82
C GLN A 72 -11.35 -4.34 -32.86
N LYS A 73 -10.39 -5.11 -33.40
CA LYS A 73 -9.33 -5.75 -32.59
C LYS A 73 -8.45 -4.73 -31.90
N THR A 74 -8.09 -3.64 -32.57
CA THR A 74 -7.29 -2.56 -31.96
C THR A 74 -8.03 -1.88 -30.81
N VAL A 75 -9.32 -1.60 -30.96
CA VAL A 75 -10.15 -1.03 -29.89
C VAL A 75 -10.21 -1.99 -28.69
N GLU A 76 -10.38 -3.29 -28.95
CA GLU A 76 -10.39 -4.33 -27.92
C GLU A 76 -9.04 -4.45 -27.18
N ILE A 77 -7.92 -4.39 -27.90
CA ILE A 77 -6.59 -4.42 -27.28
C ILE A 77 -6.35 -3.17 -26.44
N ASN A 78 -6.76 -2.00 -26.93
CA ASN A 78 -6.61 -0.74 -26.21
C ASN A 78 -7.43 -0.73 -24.91
N ARG A 79 -8.69 -1.19 -24.91
CA ARG A 79 -9.48 -1.29 -23.67
C ARG A 79 -8.84 -2.25 -22.67
N LEU A 80 -8.34 -3.40 -23.11
CA LEU A 80 -7.71 -4.38 -22.23
C LEU A 80 -6.40 -3.85 -21.64
N THR A 81 -5.62 -3.14 -22.46
CA THR A 81 -4.38 -2.49 -22.01
C THR A 81 -4.68 -1.42 -20.96
N LEU A 82 -5.73 -0.60 -21.18
CA LEU A 82 -6.16 0.41 -20.21
C LEU A 82 -6.64 -0.22 -18.90
N GLU A 83 -7.42 -1.31 -18.96
CA GLU A 83 -7.87 -2.04 -17.77
C GLU A 83 -6.70 -2.65 -16.98
N LEU A 84 -5.72 -3.24 -17.68
CA LEU A 84 -4.51 -3.77 -17.06
C LEU A 84 -3.69 -2.65 -16.42
N GLN A 85 -3.54 -1.50 -17.08
CA GLN A 85 -2.87 -0.33 -16.52
C GLN A 85 -3.57 0.14 -15.25
N LYS A 86 -4.90 0.33 -15.28
CA LYS A 86 -5.68 0.71 -14.08
C LYS A 86 -5.53 -0.29 -12.93
N LYS A 87 -5.61 -1.59 -13.21
CA LYS A 87 -5.40 -2.63 -12.18
C LYS A 87 -3.98 -2.59 -11.61
N SER A 88 -2.98 -2.42 -12.47
CA SER A 88 -1.58 -2.33 -12.04
C SER A 88 -1.32 -1.10 -11.17
N MET A 89 -1.95 0.04 -11.51
CA MET A 89 -1.90 1.27 -10.74
C MET A 89 -2.53 1.09 -9.35
N ALA A 90 -3.74 0.52 -9.27
CA ALA A 90 -4.39 0.24 -7.99
C ALA A 90 -3.58 -0.72 -7.11
N ILE A 91 -2.92 -1.72 -7.69
CA ILE A 91 -2.01 -2.61 -6.95
C ILE A 91 -0.78 -1.85 -6.46
N ALA A 92 -0.22 -0.94 -7.26
CA ALA A 92 0.92 -0.11 -6.86
C ALA A 92 0.53 0.83 -5.71
N GLU A 93 -0.61 1.51 -5.78
CA GLU A 93 -1.15 2.34 -4.71
C GLU A 93 -1.30 1.56 -3.39
N GLN A 94 -1.92 0.37 -3.45
CA GLN A 94 -2.03 -0.50 -2.27
C GLN A 94 -0.68 -0.93 -1.70
N ARG A 95 0.35 -1.11 -2.53
CA ARG A 95 1.70 -1.42 -2.06
C ARG A 95 2.32 -0.20 -1.37
N TYR A 96 2.22 0.98 -1.98
CA TYR A 96 2.71 2.22 -1.39
C TYR A 96 2.05 2.51 -0.04
N GLU A 97 0.74 2.36 0.08
CA GLU A 97 0.03 2.54 1.36
C GLU A 97 0.51 1.57 2.44
N LYS A 98 0.70 0.29 2.08
CA LYS A 98 1.23 -0.73 3.00
C LYS A 98 2.67 -0.45 3.40
N GLU A 99 3.50 0.00 2.47
CA GLU A 99 4.89 0.38 2.73
C GLU A 99 4.95 1.58 3.67
N GLN A 100 4.17 2.64 3.42
CA GLN A 100 4.07 3.78 4.33
C GLN A 100 3.60 3.36 5.73
N LEU A 101 2.57 2.51 5.83
CA LEU A 101 2.11 2.01 7.12
C LEU A 101 3.18 1.18 7.83
N ASN A 102 3.92 0.37 7.09
CA ASN A 102 5.03 -0.42 7.63
C ASN A 102 6.19 0.48 8.08
N GLU A 103 6.52 1.52 7.33
CA GLU A 103 7.53 2.52 7.71
C GLU A 103 7.12 3.25 8.98
N ILE A 104 5.87 3.72 9.07
CA ILE A 104 5.33 4.35 10.28
C ILE A 104 5.45 3.39 11.47
N LYS A 105 5.04 2.12 11.33
CA LYS A 105 5.14 1.12 12.41
C LYS A 105 6.58 0.80 12.80
N LYS A 106 7.49 0.76 11.84
CA LYS A 106 8.93 0.51 12.06
C LYS A 106 9.58 1.68 12.78
N ASN A 107 9.18 2.89 12.44
CA ASN A 107 9.74 4.14 12.96
C ASN A 107 8.94 4.69 14.15
N THR A 108 8.02 3.91 14.73
CA THR A 108 7.32 4.32 15.95
C THR A 108 8.20 4.02 17.17
N PRO A 109 8.47 5.00 18.06
CA PRO A 109 9.19 4.77 19.31
C PRO A 109 8.50 3.72 20.18
N LYS A 110 9.30 2.87 20.83
CA LYS A 110 8.82 1.82 21.74
C LYS A 110 9.72 1.79 22.95
N PHE A 111 9.11 1.71 24.13
CA PHE A 111 9.82 1.77 25.39
C PHE A 111 9.46 0.60 26.28
N GLU A 112 10.44 0.14 27.04
CA GLU A 112 10.26 -0.73 28.18
C GLU A 112 10.66 0.06 29.42
N ILE A 113 9.80 0.08 30.44
CA ILE A 113 10.06 0.79 31.69
C ILE A 113 9.98 -0.20 32.83
N LYS A 114 10.98 -0.20 33.71
CA LYS A 114 11.01 -1.06 34.91
C LYS A 114 11.52 -0.29 36.12
N ASN A 115 11.05 -0.65 37.31
CA ASN A 115 11.58 -0.05 38.53
C ASN A 115 12.99 -0.58 38.82
N LYS A 116 13.91 0.34 39.12
CA LYS A 116 15.30 0.03 39.48
C LYS A 116 15.52 0.08 41.00
N GLY A 117 14.85 0.99 41.68
CA GLY A 117 14.95 1.13 43.12
C GLY A 117 13.95 2.14 43.66
N SER A 118 13.70 2.09 44.95
CA SER A 118 12.79 2.99 45.65
C SER A 118 13.31 3.25 47.05
N ASN A 119 13.13 4.47 47.56
CA ASN A 119 13.33 4.80 48.97
C ASN A 119 12.12 5.58 49.51
N GLY A 120 11.79 5.36 50.80
CA GLY A 120 10.70 6.02 51.51
C GLY A 120 9.33 5.72 50.91
N SER A 121 8.94 4.45 50.77
CA SER A 121 7.64 4.05 50.19
C SER A 121 7.34 4.74 48.84
N TYR A 122 8.29 4.70 47.91
CA TYR A 122 8.18 5.34 46.58
C TYR A 122 8.24 6.88 46.55
N MET A 123 8.61 7.52 47.66
CA MET A 123 8.96 8.95 47.68
C MET A 123 10.12 9.26 46.73
N ASN A 124 11.12 8.40 46.65
CA ASN A 124 12.23 8.53 45.71
C ASN A 124 12.28 7.29 44.83
N LEU A 125 11.49 7.28 43.76
CA LEU A 125 11.42 6.18 42.82
C LEU A 125 12.43 6.38 41.68
N GLN A 126 13.18 5.34 41.37
CA GLN A 126 14.04 5.27 40.20
C GLN A 126 13.50 4.21 39.26
N ALA A 127 13.17 4.60 38.03
CA ALA A 127 12.83 3.68 36.96
C ALA A 127 13.91 3.71 35.87
N GLU A 128 14.11 2.58 35.21
CA GLU A 128 14.90 2.50 33.99
C GLU A 128 13.95 2.58 32.80
N LEU A 129 14.17 3.56 31.92
CA LEU A 129 13.53 3.69 30.62
C LEU A 129 14.48 3.14 29.56
N LYS A 130 14.11 2.07 28.88
CA LYS A 130 14.87 1.47 27.79
C LYS A 130 14.19 1.70 26.44
N ASN A 131 14.95 2.15 25.46
CA ASN A 131 14.49 2.22 24.08
C ASN A 131 14.56 0.82 23.45
N VAL A 132 13.40 0.23 23.15
CA VAL A 132 13.30 -1.09 22.49
C VAL A 132 12.90 -0.96 21.01
N SER A 133 12.86 0.26 20.49
CA SER A 133 12.70 0.52 19.06
C SER A 133 14.03 0.41 18.32
N SER A 134 13.97 0.29 16.99
CA SER A 134 15.14 0.28 16.11
C SER A 134 15.62 1.68 15.73
N ILE A 135 15.01 2.73 16.27
CA ILE A 135 15.30 4.13 15.93
C ILE A 135 15.88 4.87 17.13
N ILE A 136 16.62 5.94 16.86
CA ILE A 136 17.03 6.88 17.91
C ILE A 136 15.80 7.69 18.30
N VAL A 137 15.63 7.87 19.61
CA VAL A 137 14.60 8.74 20.19
C VAL A 137 15.28 9.95 20.80
N SER A 138 14.73 11.14 20.59
CA SER A 138 15.21 12.39 21.19
C SER A 138 14.10 13.11 21.96
N GLY A 139 14.45 14.18 22.66
CA GLY A 139 13.47 15.08 23.27
C GLY A 139 12.60 14.45 24.37
N ILE A 140 13.07 13.40 25.05
CA ILE A 140 12.31 12.70 26.10
C ILE A 140 12.06 13.67 27.26
N LYS A 141 10.80 14.08 27.42
CA LYS A 141 10.37 15.05 28.43
C LYS A 141 9.15 14.55 29.18
N SER A 142 9.21 14.64 30.51
CA SER A 142 8.05 14.35 31.35
C SER A 142 6.98 15.44 31.20
N ILE A 143 5.72 15.04 31.12
CA ILE A 143 4.56 15.93 31.07
C ILE A 143 3.88 15.96 32.44
N SER A 144 3.54 14.80 32.97
CA SER A 144 2.93 14.67 34.30
C SER A 144 3.24 13.32 34.94
N PHE A 145 3.31 13.29 36.25
CA PHE A 145 3.31 12.08 37.04
C PHE A 145 2.16 12.15 38.05
N GLU A 146 1.24 11.19 37.98
CA GLU A 146 0.03 11.14 38.79
C GLU A 146 -0.03 9.82 39.56
N VAL A 147 -0.45 9.88 40.81
CA VAL A 147 -0.67 8.70 41.66
C VAL A 147 -2.12 8.69 42.11
N PHE A 148 -2.78 7.56 41.89
CA PHE A 148 -4.18 7.34 42.21
C PHE A 148 -4.32 6.33 43.36
N ASP A 149 -5.28 6.58 44.24
CA ASP A 149 -5.70 5.66 45.29
C ASP A 149 -6.63 4.56 44.75
N GLU A 150 -7.03 3.62 45.60
CA GLU A 150 -8.02 2.56 45.32
C GLU A 150 -9.36 3.11 44.78
N LYS A 151 -9.71 4.36 45.11
CA LYS A 151 -10.93 5.05 44.66
C LYS A 151 -10.75 5.87 43.39
N ASP A 152 -9.66 5.68 42.65
CA ASP A 152 -9.26 6.50 41.48
C ASP A 152 -9.17 8.01 41.78
N SER A 153 -9.01 8.38 43.05
CA SER A 153 -8.79 9.76 43.47
C SER A 153 -7.31 10.08 43.38
N ILE A 154 -6.97 11.25 42.84
CA ILE A 154 -5.58 11.70 42.71
C ILE A 154 -5.02 11.99 44.11
N ILE A 155 -4.01 11.20 44.51
CA ILE A 155 -3.24 11.40 45.74
C ILE A 155 -2.13 12.43 45.50
N LEU A 156 -1.48 12.36 44.34
CA LEU A 156 -0.33 13.20 44.01
C LEU A 156 -0.32 13.52 42.52
N THR A 157 -0.02 14.77 42.21
CA THR A 157 0.41 15.20 40.88
C THR A 157 1.77 15.88 41.02
N SER A 158 2.79 15.30 40.40
CA SER A 158 4.15 15.84 40.41
C SER A 158 4.62 16.13 38.99
N GLN A 159 5.29 17.26 38.84
CA GLN A 159 6.07 17.60 37.65
C GLN A 159 7.57 17.45 37.89
N LYS A 160 7.99 17.06 39.11
CA LYS A 160 9.40 16.87 39.48
C LYS A 160 9.89 15.48 39.06
N VAL A 161 9.89 15.23 37.75
CA VAL A 161 10.49 14.03 37.15
C VAL A 161 11.75 14.46 36.41
N LYS A 162 12.90 13.86 36.77
CA LYS A 162 14.18 14.16 36.14
C LYS A 162 14.63 12.99 35.29
N ASN A 163 14.98 13.29 34.04
CA ASN A 163 15.58 12.35 33.12
C ASN A 163 17.07 12.66 33.06
N LYS A 164 17.93 11.64 33.25
CA LYS A 164 19.39 11.84 33.11
C LYS A 164 19.78 12.13 31.67
N GLU A 165 19.13 11.46 30.73
CA GLU A 165 19.32 11.64 29.30
C GLU A 165 17.98 11.94 28.64
N THR A 166 18.02 12.83 27.65
CA THR A 166 16.85 13.21 26.85
C THR A 166 16.82 12.53 25.49
N SER A 167 17.87 11.79 25.15
CA SER A 167 17.99 11.08 23.88
C SER A 167 18.49 9.67 24.16
N LEU A 168 17.90 8.68 23.49
CA LEU A 168 18.18 7.27 23.67
C LEU A 168 18.38 6.59 22.31
N PRO A 169 19.60 6.12 22.00
CA PRO A 169 19.84 5.19 20.92
C PRO A 169 19.07 3.87 21.06
N PRO A 170 18.95 3.07 19.98
CA PRO A 170 18.33 1.75 20.04
C PRO A 170 19.00 0.86 21.09
N ALA A 171 18.18 0.14 21.87
CA ALA A 171 18.58 -0.79 22.93
C ALA A 171 19.27 -0.17 24.17
N GLU A 172 19.50 1.15 24.19
CA GLU A 172 20.05 1.86 25.34
C GLU A 172 18.97 2.20 26.38
N SER A 173 19.41 2.46 27.61
CA SER A 173 18.55 2.81 28.73
C SER A 173 19.05 4.01 29.52
N THR A 174 18.12 4.78 30.06
CA THR A 174 18.40 5.89 30.98
C THR A 174 17.63 5.71 32.28
N THR A 175 18.09 6.37 33.34
CA THR A 175 17.40 6.38 34.63
C THR A 175 16.50 7.60 34.73
N ILE A 176 15.25 7.36 35.11
CA ILE A 176 14.23 8.36 35.40
C ILE A 176 14.06 8.41 36.92
N GLU A 177 14.18 9.60 37.48
CA GLU A 177 14.08 9.84 38.92
C GLU A 177 12.80 10.62 39.22
N PHE A 178 11.92 10.02 40.01
CA PHE A 178 10.68 10.60 40.49
C PHE A 178 10.83 10.99 41.94
N HIS A 179 10.55 12.27 42.24
CA HIS A 179 10.61 12.79 43.59
C HIS A 179 9.22 13.19 44.07
N ASN A 180 8.66 12.36 44.96
CA ASN A 180 7.28 12.34 45.40
C ASN A 180 7.18 12.49 46.93
N GLU A 181 7.57 13.65 47.46
CA GLU A 181 7.64 13.90 48.91
C GLU A 181 6.30 13.69 49.64
N GLN A 182 5.17 13.76 48.92
CA GLN A 182 3.82 13.62 49.48
C GLN A 182 3.38 12.16 49.68
N LEU A 183 4.15 11.17 49.18
CA LEU A 183 3.90 9.74 49.44
C LEU A 183 4.45 9.27 50.81
N ARG A 184 4.68 10.21 51.74
CA ARG A 184 5.23 9.89 53.06
C ARG A 184 4.25 9.00 53.83
N PRO A 185 4.68 7.84 54.35
CA PRO A 185 3.81 6.99 55.15
C PRO A 185 3.34 7.73 56.40
N ASN A 186 2.05 7.62 56.72
CA ASN A 186 1.47 8.22 57.91
C ASN A 186 2.17 7.64 59.15
N GLU A 187 2.71 8.51 60.01
CA GLU A 187 3.30 8.12 61.28
C GLU A 187 2.17 7.83 62.27
N PHE A 188 1.97 6.56 62.64
CA PHE A 188 1.12 6.20 63.77
C PHE A 188 1.98 5.96 65.01
N ASN A 189 1.63 6.64 66.10
CA ASN A 189 2.20 6.38 67.41
C ASN A 189 1.61 5.08 67.93
N VAL A 190 2.43 4.03 68.00
CA VAL A 190 2.09 2.85 68.77
C VAL A 190 2.50 3.16 70.21
N GLY A 191 1.55 3.09 71.16
CA GLY A 191 1.85 3.28 72.57
C GLY A 191 3.08 2.46 72.97
N TYR A 192 3.99 3.07 73.76
CA TYR A 192 5.39 2.65 74.00
C TYR A 192 6.46 3.18 73.03
N GLY A 193 6.27 4.37 72.44
CA GLY A 193 7.35 5.11 71.78
C GLY A 193 7.87 4.51 70.48
N GLY A 194 7.24 3.44 69.99
CA GLY A 194 7.47 2.89 68.67
C GLY A 194 6.65 3.66 67.63
N LYS A 195 7.33 4.21 66.63
CA LYS A 195 6.67 4.71 65.42
C LYS A 195 6.58 3.54 64.45
N THR A 196 5.36 3.21 64.02
CA THR A 196 5.16 2.26 62.93
C THR A 196 4.69 3.04 61.71
N HIS A 197 5.34 2.79 60.58
CA HIS A 197 4.94 3.31 59.28
C HIS A 197 3.87 2.36 58.72
N VAL A 198 2.75 2.92 58.26
CA VAL A 198 1.75 2.15 57.50
C VAL A 198 1.87 2.56 56.04
N GLY A 199 2.21 1.58 55.20
CA GLY A 199 2.22 1.71 53.76
C GLY A 199 0.85 2.11 53.20
N LEU A 200 0.88 2.92 52.15
CA LEU A 200 -0.25 3.12 51.24
C LEU A 200 -0.48 1.82 50.45
N LYS A 201 -1.76 1.44 50.29
CA LYS A 201 -2.18 0.22 49.59
C LYS A 201 -2.90 0.57 48.30
N ASN A 202 -2.88 -0.34 47.33
CA ASN A 202 -3.62 -0.26 46.06
C ASN A 202 -3.39 1.06 45.30
N LEU A 203 -2.13 1.40 45.07
CA LEU A 203 -1.74 2.60 44.34
C LEU A 203 -1.61 2.33 42.84
N THR A 204 -2.04 3.28 42.02
CA THR A 204 -1.76 3.27 40.58
C THR A 204 -0.95 4.51 40.21
N MET A 205 0.26 4.28 39.70
CA MET A 205 1.15 5.34 39.22
C MET A 205 1.02 5.48 37.70
N VAL A 206 0.88 6.71 37.23
CA VAL A 206 0.77 7.05 35.82
C VAL A 206 1.79 8.12 35.47
N TRP A 207 2.70 7.78 34.57
CA TRP A 207 3.67 8.72 34.03
C TRP A 207 3.35 9.04 32.57
N SER A 208 3.06 10.32 32.30
CA SER A 208 2.86 10.84 30.95
C SER A 208 4.13 11.54 30.47
N PHE A 209 4.62 11.17 29.30
CA PHE A 209 5.83 11.77 28.70
C PHE A 209 5.71 11.89 27.18
N GLN A 210 6.53 12.75 26.60
CA GLN A 210 6.69 12.90 25.16
C GLN A 210 8.10 12.56 24.72
N CYS A 211 8.24 12.21 23.45
CA CYS A 211 9.52 12.09 22.77
C CYS A 211 9.39 12.42 21.29
N GLU A 212 10.51 12.62 20.62
CA GLU A 212 10.60 12.86 19.18
C GLU A 212 11.28 11.65 18.52
N ASP A 213 10.80 11.28 17.33
CA ASP A 213 11.48 10.28 16.49
C ASP A 213 12.58 10.92 15.62
N GLN A 214 13.25 10.10 14.82
CA GLN A 214 14.32 10.53 13.90
C GLN A 214 13.86 11.51 12.80
N PHE A 215 12.55 11.71 12.63
CA PHE A 215 11.95 12.66 11.69
C PHE A 215 11.34 13.88 12.40
N GLU A 216 11.69 14.09 13.68
CA GLU A 216 11.21 15.20 14.51
C GLU A 216 9.68 15.16 14.76
N ILE A 217 9.03 14.02 14.56
CA ILE A 217 7.62 13.85 14.90
C ILE A 217 7.50 13.58 16.40
N THR A 218 6.71 14.39 17.10
CA THR A 218 6.45 14.21 18.53
C THR A 218 5.41 13.11 18.77
N HIS A 219 5.73 12.19 19.67
CA HIS A 219 4.86 11.11 20.14
C HIS A 219 4.62 11.25 21.64
N TYR A 220 3.41 10.91 22.09
CA TYR A 220 3.00 10.97 23.49
C TYR A 220 2.77 9.56 24.04
N PHE A 221 3.18 9.33 25.29
CA PHE A 221 3.08 8.04 25.95
C PHE A 221 2.54 8.18 27.38
N LYS A 222 1.83 7.14 27.82
CA LYS A 222 1.41 6.93 29.20
C LYS A 222 1.93 5.59 29.68
N ALA A 223 2.76 5.60 30.71
CA ALA A 223 3.23 4.44 31.41
C ALA A 223 2.43 4.26 32.72
N LYS A 224 1.89 3.06 32.95
CA LYS A 224 1.09 2.75 34.14
C LYS A 224 1.72 1.61 34.94
N LEU A 225 1.75 1.77 36.25
CA LEU A 225 2.16 0.73 37.19
C LEU A 225 1.15 0.64 38.33
N HIS A 226 0.71 -0.58 38.63
CA HIS A 226 -0.13 -0.86 39.79
C HIS A 226 0.74 -1.45 40.91
N ILE A 227 0.52 -1.01 42.15
CA ILE A 227 1.25 -1.41 43.34
C ILE A 227 0.23 -1.76 44.42
N GLU A 228 0.23 -3.03 44.85
CA GLU A 228 -0.68 -3.51 45.90
C GLU A 228 -0.32 -2.94 47.28
N ASP A 229 0.97 -2.87 47.59
CA ASP A 229 1.47 -2.35 48.87
C ASP A 229 2.77 -1.55 48.67
N SER A 230 2.77 -0.28 49.08
CA SER A 230 3.93 0.62 48.98
C SER A 230 5.12 0.25 49.87
N GLU A 231 4.94 -0.63 50.87
CA GLU A 231 6.05 -1.17 51.68
C GLU A 231 6.88 -2.21 50.92
N ILE A 232 6.28 -2.85 49.91
CA ILE A 232 6.93 -3.90 49.13
C ILE A 232 7.43 -3.29 47.83
N PHE A 233 8.75 -3.39 47.60
CA PHE A 233 9.31 -2.97 46.33
C PHE A 233 8.92 -3.93 45.21
N VAL A 234 8.19 -3.39 44.24
CA VAL A 234 7.78 -4.07 43.02
C VAL A 234 8.71 -3.70 41.87
N GLY A 235 9.45 -4.69 41.37
CA GLY A 235 10.33 -4.58 40.20
C GLY A 235 9.66 -4.82 38.84
N HIS A 236 8.32 -4.77 38.77
CA HIS A 236 7.57 -5.07 37.54
C HIS A 236 7.77 -4.01 36.45
N ASN A 237 7.50 -4.45 35.22
CA ASN A 237 7.46 -3.58 34.06
C ASN A 237 6.19 -2.72 34.09
N TRP A 238 6.32 -1.46 33.68
CA TRP A 238 5.19 -0.56 33.52
C TRP A 238 4.51 -0.87 32.19
N ASN A 239 3.19 -0.75 32.16
CA ASN A 239 2.42 -0.84 30.92
C ASN A 239 2.52 0.50 30.17
N VAL A 240 3.32 0.54 29.11
CA VAL A 240 3.54 1.74 28.29
C VAL A 240 2.63 1.72 27.08
N GLN A 241 1.81 2.76 26.92
CA GLN A 241 0.88 2.91 25.82
C GLN A 241 1.12 4.24 25.11
N LYS A 242 1.15 4.22 23.78
CA LYS A 242 1.13 5.43 22.97
C LYS A 242 -0.25 6.08 23.07
N VAL A 243 -0.28 7.40 23.19
CA VAL A 243 -1.50 8.22 23.25
C VAL A 243 -1.52 9.10 22.01
N GLY A 244 -2.54 8.95 21.17
CA GLY A 244 -2.64 9.59 19.85
C GLY A 244 -2.48 8.59 18.72
#